data_AF-A0A2E8H132-F1
#
_entry.id   AF-A0A2E8H132-F1
#
_cell.length_a   1.000
_cell.length_b   1.000
_cell.length_c   1.000
_cell.angle_alpha   90.00
_cell.angle_beta   90.00
_cell.angle_gamma   90.00
#
_symmetry.space_group_name_H-M   'P 1'
#
loop_
_entity.id
_entity.type
_entity.pdbx_description
1 polymer ?
#
loop_
_entity_poly.entity_id
_entity_poly.type
_entity_poly.pdbx_seq_one_letter_code
_entity_poly.pdbx_strand_id
1 'polypeptide(L)'
;MTGMDDQLVLPDYGGGSIVNVAASILEAFGVESPAVPLRTDLLPPGGLVGANGTVLLVLDALGWSQLEAAVASGRVPRLAGLIEAAPLGVQRLTSVFPSTTTAALSSLATACPPAIHGVLGHMLWFEELGAVVNMLTFCPLGTDVPITEELVRRVPTIYERLRAAGVSSTLITDFAFEGTSFTNLLAEGARFAGYGGLSQISYQLEQALAGAEGPAFYSLYWPLIDTLSHFHGPHHGDSPSSACLEEMEFIDLMLGKVADICSRYGCTLAVVADHGQTALRPEAAHSVQGDLKASLNRPPGGGRRALYLSGVDVDRVSADAALAGSLQLAISTDDAIADGWFGGSCDGLSSRIGDTIVLAGEGVQFLYDYGRGTYAHYGCHAGLTSREMHVPLLVVPHV
;
A
#
# COMPACT_ATOMS: atom_id res chain seq x y z
N MET A 1 19.24 5.21 18.46
CA MET A 1 19.77 6.42 17.80
C MET A 1 18.60 7.36 17.63
N THR A 2 18.54 8.41 18.43
CA THR A 2 17.50 9.45 18.38
C THR A 2 17.75 10.39 17.22
N GLY A 3 16.80 10.49 16.29
CA GLY A 3 16.82 11.47 15.19
C GLY A 3 17.17 10.88 13.82
N MET A 4 16.21 10.18 13.21
CA MET A 4 16.02 10.33 11.77
C MET A 4 14.82 11.26 11.63
N ASP A 5 15.08 12.45 11.10
CA ASP A 5 14.06 13.47 10.82
C ASP A 5 12.82 12.83 10.19
N ASP A 6 11.65 13.30 10.61
CA ASP A 6 10.36 13.07 9.95
C ASP A 6 10.33 13.87 8.61
N GLN A 7 11.37 13.70 7.80
CA GLN A 7 11.49 14.29 6.47
C GLN A 7 10.37 13.74 5.59
N LEU A 8 9.75 14.63 4.83
CA LEU A 8 8.79 14.24 3.80
C LEU A 8 9.55 13.54 2.67
N VAL A 9 9.16 12.30 2.40
CA VAL A 9 9.72 11.44 1.37
C VAL A 9 8.74 11.36 0.22
N LEU A 10 9.06 11.99 -0.90
CA LEU A 10 8.25 11.84 -2.11
C LEU A 10 8.46 10.46 -2.75
N PRO A 11 7.45 9.92 -3.46
CA PRO A 11 7.60 8.66 -4.19
C PRO A 11 8.67 8.76 -5.28
N ASP A 12 9.52 7.74 -5.39
CA ASP A 12 10.54 7.61 -6.44
C ASP A 12 10.02 6.74 -7.59
N TYR A 13 9.10 7.29 -8.39
CA TYR A 13 8.53 6.59 -9.54
C TYR A 13 9.56 6.28 -10.65
N GLY A 14 10.76 6.86 -10.58
CA GLY A 14 11.86 6.72 -11.54
C GLY A 14 12.68 5.43 -11.40
N GLY A 15 12.14 4.40 -10.73
CA GLY A 15 12.79 3.10 -10.54
C GLY A 15 13.06 2.72 -9.08
N GLY A 16 12.55 3.48 -8.11
CA GLY A 16 12.74 3.25 -6.67
C GLY A 16 11.45 3.10 -5.86
N SER A 17 10.30 2.88 -6.52
CA SER A 17 8.98 2.74 -5.91
C SER A 17 8.41 1.32 -6.10
N ILE A 18 7.39 0.98 -5.31
CA ILE A 18 6.60 -0.25 -5.49
C ILE A 18 5.95 -0.36 -6.89
N VAL A 19 5.70 0.77 -7.57
CA VAL A 19 5.27 0.78 -8.99
C VAL A 19 6.27 0.00 -9.85
N ASN A 20 7.56 0.21 -9.57
CA ASN A 20 8.65 -0.38 -10.33
C ASN A 20 8.83 -1.87 -10.02
N VAL A 21 8.36 -2.36 -8.87
CA VAL A 21 8.31 -3.81 -8.57
C VAL A 21 7.38 -4.51 -9.54
N ALA A 22 6.17 -3.98 -9.73
CA ALA A 22 5.21 -4.51 -10.70
C ALA A 22 5.71 -4.43 -12.14
N ALA A 23 6.39 -3.33 -12.50
CA ALA A 23 7.07 -3.20 -13.79
C ALA A 23 8.16 -4.27 -13.99
N SER A 24 8.95 -4.55 -12.95
CA SER A 24 10.00 -5.57 -12.98
C SER A 24 9.45 -7.00 -13.07
N ILE A 25 8.25 -7.24 -12.51
CA ILE A 25 7.54 -8.53 -12.67
C ILE A 25 7.14 -8.71 -14.14
N LEU A 26 6.56 -7.69 -14.78
CA LEU A 26 6.25 -7.75 -16.22
C LEU A 26 7.51 -8.01 -17.05
N GLU A 27 8.62 -7.32 -16.75
CA GLU A 27 9.91 -7.52 -17.42
C GLU A 27 10.43 -8.97 -17.26
N ALA A 28 10.31 -9.57 -16.07
CA ALA A 28 10.75 -10.94 -15.82
C ALA A 28 10.02 -11.98 -16.69
N PHE A 29 8.81 -11.67 -17.15
CA PHE A 29 8.03 -12.48 -18.08
C PHE A 29 8.12 -12.01 -19.54
N GLY A 30 8.98 -11.04 -19.85
CA GLY A 30 9.14 -10.49 -21.20
C GLY A 30 7.94 -9.68 -21.68
N VAL A 31 7.15 -9.12 -20.76
CA VAL A 31 5.96 -8.32 -21.05
C VAL A 31 6.29 -6.83 -20.92
N GLU A 32 5.83 -6.03 -21.89
CA GLU A 32 6.02 -4.58 -21.87
C GLU A 32 5.30 -3.94 -20.67
N SER A 33 6.04 -3.14 -19.90
CA SER A 33 5.56 -2.44 -18.73
C SER A 33 5.20 -0.97 -19.04
N PRO A 34 4.10 -0.42 -18.47
CA PRO A 34 3.78 1.00 -18.60
C PRO A 34 4.71 1.93 -17.79
N ALA A 35 5.45 1.40 -16.81
CA ALA A 35 6.47 2.14 -16.05
C ALA A 35 7.85 1.51 -16.21
N VAL A 36 8.90 2.28 -15.90
CA VAL A 36 10.27 1.76 -15.86
C VAL A 36 10.40 0.67 -14.77
N PRO A 37 11.16 -0.41 -15.01
CA PRO A 37 11.51 -1.39 -13.98
C PRO A 37 12.33 -0.77 -12.84
N LEU A 38 12.58 -1.56 -11.80
CA LEU A 38 13.47 -1.17 -10.70
C LEU A 38 14.87 -0.87 -11.24
N ARG A 39 15.53 0.12 -10.64
CA ARG A 39 16.93 0.39 -10.96
C ARG A 39 17.81 -0.82 -10.63
N THR A 40 18.89 -0.99 -11.39
CA THR A 40 19.77 -2.15 -11.30
C THR A 40 20.50 -2.30 -9.95
N ASP A 41 20.62 -1.21 -9.18
CA ASP A 41 21.15 -1.23 -7.81
C ASP A 41 20.15 -1.82 -6.79
N LEU A 42 18.85 -1.78 -7.09
CA LEU A 42 17.78 -2.32 -6.25
C LEU A 42 17.36 -3.74 -6.67
N LEU A 43 17.45 -4.04 -7.97
CA LEU A 43 17.15 -5.36 -8.52
C LEU A 43 18.04 -5.60 -9.75
N PRO A 44 18.93 -6.61 -9.73
CA PRO A 44 19.74 -6.91 -10.90
C PRO A 44 18.85 -7.43 -12.04
N PRO A 45 19.23 -7.23 -13.31
CA PRO A 45 18.48 -7.75 -14.45
C PRO A 45 18.20 -9.26 -14.31
N GLY A 46 16.95 -9.66 -14.52
CA GLY A 46 16.52 -11.05 -14.34
C GLY A 46 16.39 -11.50 -12.87
N GLY A 47 16.54 -10.59 -11.90
CA GLY A 47 16.50 -10.91 -10.47
C GLY A 47 15.17 -11.50 -9.98
N LEU A 48 14.08 -11.35 -10.75
CA LEU A 48 12.77 -11.95 -10.46
C LEU A 48 12.47 -13.20 -11.29
N VAL A 49 13.36 -13.62 -12.19
CA VAL A 49 13.17 -14.81 -13.03
C VAL A 49 13.34 -16.06 -12.16
N GLY A 50 12.35 -16.95 -12.18
CA GLY A 50 12.41 -18.28 -11.58
C GLY A 50 12.02 -19.35 -12.61
N ALA A 51 12.54 -20.57 -12.45
CA ALA A 51 12.26 -21.69 -13.37
C ALA A 51 10.76 -21.99 -13.51
N ASN A 52 9.98 -21.87 -12.43
CA ASN A 52 8.51 -21.97 -12.46
C ASN A 52 7.81 -20.63 -12.15
N GLY A 53 8.53 -19.52 -12.27
CA GLY A 53 7.99 -18.17 -12.19
C GLY A 53 8.31 -17.45 -10.88
N THR A 54 7.43 -16.52 -10.52
CA THR A 54 7.69 -15.49 -9.50
C THR A 54 6.54 -15.48 -8.49
N VAL A 55 6.89 -15.51 -7.21
CA VAL A 55 5.96 -15.35 -6.09
C VAL A 55 6.18 -13.98 -5.48
N LEU A 56 5.15 -13.13 -5.46
CA LEU A 56 5.14 -11.85 -4.77
C LEU A 56 4.35 -11.99 -3.47
N LEU A 57 4.96 -11.74 -2.32
CA LEU A 57 4.29 -11.62 -1.03
C LEU A 57 4.24 -10.15 -0.63
N VAL A 58 3.03 -9.60 -0.54
CA VAL A 58 2.78 -8.25 -0.03
C VAL A 58 2.38 -8.35 1.44
N LEU A 59 3.22 -7.79 2.31
CA LEU A 59 2.96 -7.64 3.75
C LEU A 59 2.40 -6.23 3.98
N ASP A 60 1.09 -6.13 4.17
CA ASP A 60 0.39 -4.83 4.30
C ASP A 60 0.97 -4.03 5.46
N ALA A 61 1.37 -2.80 5.18
CA ALA A 61 1.90 -1.87 6.17
C ALA A 61 3.18 -2.31 6.91
N LEU A 62 3.97 -3.24 6.38
CA LEU A 62 5.29 -3.56 6.94
C LEU A 62 6.34 -2.53 6.47
N GLY A 63 6.33 -1.35 7.08
CA GLY A 63 7.29 -0.30 6.78
C GLY A 63 8.73 -0.67 7.12
N TRP A 64 9.69 0.04 6.54
CA TRP A 64 11.13 -0.17 6.76
C TRP A 64 11.49 -0.15 8.25
N SER A 65 10.96 0.82 9.00
CA SER A 65 11.22 0.93 10.44
C SER A 65 10.67 -0.26 11.25
N GLN A 66 9.52 -0.81 10.86
CA GLN A 66 8.92 -1.98 11.49
C GLN A 66 9.77 -3.23 11.21
N LEU A 67 10.26 -3.39 9.97
CA LEU A 67 11.16 -4.47 9.62
C LEU A 67 12.47 -4.40 10.43
N GLU A 68 13.13 -3.25 10.47
CA GLU A 68 14.38 -3.07 11.22
C GLU A 68 14.20 -3.40 12.70
N ALA A 69 13.11 -2.91 13.31
CA ALA A 69 12.79 -3.16 14.70
C ALA A 69 12.46 -4.64 14.97
N ALA A 70 11.78 -5.31 14.03
CA ALA A 70 11.50 -6.74 14.13
C ALA A 70 12.78 -7.58 14.05
N VAL A 71 13.67 -7.30 13.09
CA VAL A 71 14.96 -8.00 12.97
C VAL A 71 15.84 -7.75 14.19
N ALA A 72 15.93 -6.50 14.66
CA ALA A 72 16.71 -6.13 15.85
C ALA A 72 16.21 -6.81 17.14
N SER A 73 14.94 -7.23 17.19
CA SER A 73 14.38 -7.94 18.34
C SER A 73 14.92 -9.37 18.48
N GLY A 74 15.48 -9.94 17.41
CA GLY A 74 15.95 -11.33 17.37
C GLY A 74 14.84 -12.39 17.35
N ARG A 75 13.57 -11.98 17.28
CA ARG A 75 12.40 -12.87 17.27
C ARG A 75 11.99 -13.37 15.88
N VAL A 76 12.62 -12.85 14.81
CA VAL A 76 12.35 -13.23 13.41
C VAL A 76 13.58 -13.86 12.73
N PRO A 77 14.08 -15.01 13.23
CA PRO A 77 15.33 -15.60 12.75
C PRO A 77 15.26 -16.13 11.31
N ARG A 78 14.09 -16.54 10.80
CA ARG A 78 13.96 -16.98 9.40
C ARG A 78 14.09 -15.79 8.46
N LEU A 79 13.39 -14.70 8.75
CA LEU A 79 13.47 -13.46 7.99
C LEU A 79 14.90 -12.91 8.01
N ALA A 80 15.55 -12.85 9.17
CA ALA A 80 16.95 -12.44 9.27
C ALA A 80 17.87 -13.31 8.39
N GLY A 81 17.72 -14.64 8.45
CA GLY A 81 18.48 -15.56 7.60
C GLY A 81 18.22 -15.39 6.10
N LEU A 82 16.97 -15.10 5.70
CA LEU A 82 16.64 -14.81 4.30
C LEU A 82 17.24 -13.49 3.82
N ILE A 83 17.27 -12.46 4.68
CA ILE A 83 17.94 -11.19 4.39
C ILE A 83 19.45 -11.41 4.19
N GLU A 84 20.09 -12.19 5.06
CA GLU A 84 21.52 -12.50 4.95
C GLU A 84 21.85 -13.32 3.69
N ALA A 85 20.95 -14.23 3.30
CA ALA A 85 21.13 -15.09 2.12
C ALA A 85 20.79 -14.39 0.79
N ALA A 86 20.01 -13.31 0.82
CA ALA A 86 19.61 -12.59 -0.39
C ALA A 86 20.82 -11.88 -1.04
N PRO A 87 21.01 -11.98 -2.38
CA PRO A 87 22.20 -11.44 -3.04
C PRO A 87 22.47 -9.95 -2.84
N LEU A 88 21.40 -9.16 -2.70
CA LEU A 88 21.48 -7.72 -2.40
C LEU A 88 21.07 -7.40 -0.95
N GLY A 89 20.77 -8.39 -0.11
CA GLY A 89 20.06 -8.16 1.14
C GLY A 89 18.66 -7.57 0.91
N VAL A 90 18.12 -6.93 1.95
CA VAL A 90 16.84 -6.20 1.83
C VAL A 90 17.08 -4.78 1.34
N GLN A 91 16.32 -4.38 0.33
CA GLN A 91 16.38 -3.07 -0.31
C GLN A 91 15.27 -2.17 0.22
N ARG A 92 15.51 -0.85 0.24
CA ARG A 92 14.52 0.14 0.67
C ARG A 92 13.93 0.85 -0.53
N LEU A 93 12.63 0.70 -0.72
CA LEU A 93 11.85 1.38 -1.75
C LEU A 93 11.00 2.51 -1.13
N THR A 94 10.35 3.27 -2.00
CA THR A 94 9.24 4.16 -1.65
C THR A 94 7.89 3.52 -1.99
N SER A 95 6.88 3.79 -1.19
CA SER A 95 5.48 3.57 -1.55
C SER A 95 5.06 4.57 -2.64
N VAL A 96 3.76 4.83 -2.76
CA VAL A 96 3.16 5.87 -3.60
C VAL A 96 2.48 6.91 -2.72
N PHE A 97 2.09 8.06 -3.29
CA PHE A 97 1.25 9.01 -2.57
C PHE A 97 -0.21 8.97 -3.06
N PRO A 98 -1.20 8.88 -2.14
CA PRO A 98 -1.02 8.69 -0.70
C PRO A 98 -0.58 7.25 -0.39
N SER A 99 0.21 7.09 0.69
CA SER A 99 0.71 5.79 1.18
C SER A 99 -0.41 4.98 1.82
N THR A 100 -1.39 4.55 1.01
CA THR A 100 -2.59 3.84 1.42
C THR A 100 -2.69 2.52 0.68
N THR A 101 -3.20 1.47 1.33
CA THR A 101 -3.49 0.17 0.74
C THR A 101 -4.22 0.32 -0.60
N THR A 102 -5.23 1.19 -0.68
CA THR A 102 -6.01 1.41 -1.91
C THR A 102 -5.17 1.92 -3.08
N ALA A 103 -4.31 2.92 -2.86
CA ALA A 103 -3.47 3.48 -3.91
C ALA A 103 -2.28 2.56 -4.23
N ALA A 104 -1.61 2.05 -3.19
CA ALA A 104 -0.41 1.24 -3.31
C ALA A 104 -0.68 -0.13 -3.94
N LEU A 105 -1.74 -0.84 -3.53
CA LEU A 105 -2.14 -2.09 -4.18
C LEU A 105 -2.60 -1.86 -5.62
N SER A 106 -3.28 -0.75 -5.91
CA SER A 106 -3.64 -0.39 -7.30
C SER A 106 -2.40 -0.15 -8.16
N SER A 107 -1.36 0.47 -7.59
CA SER A 107 -0.07 0.67 -8.25
C SER A 107 0.66 -0.65 -8.51
N LEU A 108 0.70 -1.56 -7.54
CA LEU A 108 1.23 -2.92 -7.72
C LEU A 108 0.42 -3.74 -8.73
N ALA A 109 -0.90 -3.58 -8.74
CA ALA A 109 -1.81 -4.29 -9.64
C ALA A 109 -1.72 -3.81 -11.09
N THR A 110 -1.21 -2.60 -11.36
CA THR A 110 -1.24 -2.00 -12.71
C THR A 110 0.13 -1.61 -13.26
N ALA A 111 1.18 -1.65 -12.43
CA ALA A 111 2.49 -1.07 -12.72
C ALA A 111 2.42 0.42 -13.11
N CYS A 112 1.44 1.14 -12.59
CA CYS A 112 1.21 2.56 -12.85
C CYS A 112 1.19 3.35 -11.55
N PRO A 113 1.55 4.65 -11.55
CA PRO A 113 1.36 5.51 -10.38
C PRO A 113 -0.12 5.96 -10.21
N PRO A 114 -0.49 6.53 -9.05
CA PRO A 114 -1.86 6.92 -8.73
C PRO A 114 -2.54 7.83 -9.74
N ALA A 115 -1.84 8.81 -10.30
CA ALA A 115 -2.37 9.70 -11.34
C ALA A 115 -2.86 8.96 -12.60
N ILE A 116 -2.29 7.78 -12.88
CA ILE A 116 -2.58 7.00 -14.08
C ILE A 116 -3.69 5.98 -13.83
N HIS A 117 -3.63 5.22 -12.73
CA HIS A 117 -4.66 4.22 -12.42
C HIS A 117 -5.92 4.82 -11.77
N GLY A 118 -5.86 6.06 -11.26
CA GLY A 118 -7.03 6.83 -10.81
C GLY A 118 -7.52 6.58 -9.38
N VAL A 119 -6.81 5.75 -8.61
CA VAL A 119 -7.11 5.51 -7.19
C VAL A 119 -6.18 6.39 -6.36
N LEU A 120 -6.63 7.62 -6.11
CA LEU A 120 -5.84 8.69 -5.47
C LEU A 120 -5.94 8.70 -3.94
N GLY A 121 -6.51 7.67 -3.30
CA GLY A 121 -6.67 7.60 -1.85
C GLY A 121 -7.77 6.67 -1.39
N HIS A 122 -7.91 6.57 -0.06
CA HIS A 122 -8.86 5.67 0.60
C HIS A 122 -10.30 6.21 0.56
N MET A 123 -10.51 7.49 0.83
CA MET A 123 -11.79 8.18 0.68
C MET A 123 -11.71 9.14 -0.50
N LEU A 124 -12.50 8.94 -1.56
CA LEU A 124 -12.44 9.78 -2.75
C LEU A 124 -13.81 10.35 -3.09
N TRP A 125 -13.87 11.63 -3.46
CA TRP A 125 -15.09 12.21 -3.99
C TRP A 125 -15.35 11.73 -5.43
N PHE A 126 -16.58 11.34 -5.73
CA PHE A 126 -17.05 11.05 -7.09
C PHE A 126 -18.17 12.02 -7.42
N GLU A 127 -17.93 12.89 -8.40
CA GLU A 127 -18.88 13.94 -8.80
C GLU A 127 -20.14 13.34 -9.42
N GLU A 128 -19.98 12.26 -10.17
CA GLU A 128 -21.05 11.50 -10.82
C GLU A 128 -22.03 10.87 -9.81
N LEU A 129 -21.56 10.67 -8.57
CA LEU A 129 -22.34 10.10 -7.47
C LEU A 129 -22.77 11.14 -6.45
N GLY A 130 -22.19 12.34 -6.49
CA GLY A 130 -22.38 13.36 -5.46
C GLY A 130 -21.98 12.88 -4.05
N ALA A 131 -21.00 11.97 -3.95
CA ALA A 131 -20.65 11.31 -2.71
C ALA A 131 -19.15 11.03 -2.60
N VAL A 132 -18.65 10.96 -1.37
CA VAL A 132 -17.36 10.33 -1.09
C VAL A 132 -17.56 8.82 -1.08
N VAL A 133 -16.64 8.08 -1.68
CA VAL A 133 -16.62 6.62 -1.77
C VAL A 133 -15.46 6.10 -0.93
N ASN A 134 -15.73 5.09 -0.11
CA ASN A 134 -14.67 4.29 0.52
C ASN A 134 -14.13 3.32 -0.53
N MET A 135 -12.86 3.48 -0.90
CA MET A 135 -12.23 2.71 -1.96
C MET A 135 -11.81 1.29 -1.55
N LEU A 136 -11.83 0.92 -0.26
CA LEU A 136 -11.66 -0.47 0.15
C LEU A 136 -12.95 -1.27 -0.07
N THR A 137 -14.11 -0.68 0.27
CA THR A 137 -15.41 -1.36 0.15
C THR A 137 -16.13 -1.06 -1.16
N PHE A 138 -15.68 -0.05 -1.90
CA PHE A 138 -16.34 0.53 -3.06
C PHE A 138 -17.73 1.12 -2.74
N CYS A 139 -18.05 1.34 -1.47
CA CYS A 139 -19.34 1.89 -1.09
C CYS A 139 -19.30 3.42 -1.01
N PRO A 140 -20.21 4.13 -1.71
CA PRO A 140 -20.49 5.53 -1.40
C PRO A 140 -20.92 5.68 0.05
N LEU A 141 -20.54 6.78 0.70
CA LEU A 141 -20.94 7.05 2.06
C LEU A 141 -22.47 7.10 2.20
N GLY A 142 -22.98 6.45 3.25
CA GLY A 142 -24.41 6.35 3.51
C GLY A 142 -25.11 5.15 2.85
N THR A 143 -24.38 4.33 2.08
CA THR A 143 -24.89 3.07 1.52
C THR A 143 -23.89 1.94 1.75
N ASP A 144 -24.39 0.70 1.79
CA ASP A 144 -23.57 -0.53 1.82
C ASP A 144 -23.58 -1.23 0.44
N VAL A 145 -24.08 -0.56 -0.60
CA VAL A 145 -24.08 -1.04 -1.99
C VAL A 145 -22.81 -0.55 -2.69
N PRO A 146 -21.91 -1.45 -3.11
CA PRO A 146 -20.69 -1.05 -3.80
C PRO A 146 -20.99 -0.54 -5.21
N ILE A 147 -20.22 0.44 -5.67
CA ILE A 147 -20.14 0.80 -7.09
C ILE A 147 -19.34 -0.26 -7.84
N THR A 148 -19.60 -0.41 -9.13
CA THR A 148 -18.78 -1.27 -9.98
C THR A 148 -17.38 -0.70 -10.17
N GLU A 149 -16.40 -1.58 -10.22
CA GLU A 149 -15.03 -1.32 -10.61
C GLU A 149 -14.89 -0.69 -11.99
N GLU A 150 -15.85 -0.87 -12.89
CA GLU A 150 -15.87 -0.22 -14.21
C GLU A 150 -15.88 1.31 -14.12
N LEU A 151 -16.46 1.88 -13.06
CA LEU A 151 -16.47 3.34 -12.83
C LEU A 151 -15.09 3.89 -12.46
N VAL A 152 -14.18 3.01 -12.03
CA VAL A 152 -12.84 3.37 -11.51
C VAL A 152 -11.74 2.92 -12.46
N ARG A 153 -11.93 1.81 -13.18
CA ARG A 153 -10.92 1.21 -14.05
C ARG A 153 -10.50 2.16 -15.18
N ARG A 154 -9.19 2.45 -15.25
CA ARG A 154 -8.57 3.29 -16.30
C ARG A 154 -7.52 2.57 -17.13
N VAL A 155 -6.87 1.57 -16.54
CA VAL A 155 -5.75 0.83 -17.13
C VAL A 155 -5.89 -0.66 -16.84
N PRO A 156 -5.34 -1.54 -17.70
CA PRO A 156 -5.35 -2.98 -17.45
C PRO A 156 -4.41 -3.33 -16.30
N THR A 157 -4.73 -4.40 -15.57
CA THR A 157 -3.87 -4.97 -14.53
C THR A 157 -2.64 -5.63 -15.13
N ILE A 158 -1.61 -5.88 -14.31
CA ILE A 158 -0.46 -6.69 -14.72
C ILE A 158 -0.89 -8.13 -15.03
N TYR A 159 -1.96 -8.63 -14.42
CA TYR A 159 -2.51 -9.97 -14.68
C TYR A 159 -3.16 -10.05 -16.06
N GLU A 160 -3.91 -9.02 -16.47
CA GLU A 160 -4.45 -8.91 -17.84
C GLU A 160 -3.32 -8.89 -18.88
N ARG A 161 -2.24 -8.15 -18.60
CA ARG A 161 -1.04 -8.08 -19.47
C ARG A 161 -0.32 -9.42 -19.56
N LEU A 162 -0.10 -10.10 -18.42
CA LEU A 162 0.50 -11.43 -18.36
C LEU A 162 -0.34 -12.46 -19.11
N ARG A 163 -1.66 -12.45 -18.90
CA ARG A 163 -2.60 -13.33 -19.60
C ARG A 163 -2.56 -13.12 -21.11
N ALA A 164 -2.48 -11.87 -21.58
CA ALA A 164 -2.35 -11.55 -22.99
C ALA A 164 -1.04 -12.10 -23.61
N ALA A 165 0.01 -12.24 -22.79
CA ALA A 165 1.27 -12.88 -23.17
C ALA A 165 1.30 -14.42 -22.95
N GLY A 166 0.18 -15.02 -22.53
CA GLY A 166 0.09 -16.46 -22.27
C GLY A 166 0.67 -16.92 -20.93
N VAL A 167 0.98 -15.98 -20.02
CA VAL A 167 1.45 -16.28 -18.66
C VAL A 167 0.25 -16.35 -17.72
N SER A 168 0.11 -17.46 -16.99
CA SER A 168 -0.96 -17.62 -16.01
C SER A 168 -0.62 -16.86 -14.72
N SER A 169 -1.66 -16.45 -14.00
CA SER A 169 -1.48 -15.78 -12.71
C SER A 169 -2.48 -16.25 -11.67
N THR A 170 -2.07 -16.30 -10.40
CA THR A 170 -2.95 -16.60 -9.27
C THR A 170 -2.83 -15.52 -8.18
N LEU A 171 -3.97 -14.96 -7.75
CA LEU A 171 -4.08 -14.15 -6.53
C LEU A 171 -4.48 -15.05 -5.36
N ILE A 172 -3.70 -15.00 -4.28
CA ILE A 172 -3.91 -15.71 -3.02
C ILE A 172 -4.15 -14.67 -1.92
N THR A 173 -5.41 -14.51 -1.52
CA THR A 173 -5.84 -13.55 -0.51
C THR A 173 -7.02 -14.12 0.30
N ASP A 174 -7.57 -13.36 1.24
CA ASP A 174 -8.72 -13.79 2.04
C ASP A 174 -9.93 -14.10 1.15
N PHE A 175 -10.58 -15.25 1.37
CA PHE A 175 -11.78 -15.65 0.63
C PHE A 175 -12.93 -14.64 0.76
N ALA A 176 -12.97 -13.84 1.83
CA ALA A 176 -13.96 -12.78 2.01
C ALA A 176 -13.85 -11.67 0.94
N PHE A 177 -12.73 -11.59 0.22
CA PHE A 177 -12.51 -10.61 -0.84
C PHE A 177 -12.91 -11.09 -2.23
N GLU A 178 -13.30 -12.36 -2.38
CA GLU A 178 -13.71 -12.93 -3.66
C GLU A 178 -14.93 -12.18 -4.25
N GLY A 179 -14.80 -11.70 -5.49
CA GLY A 179 -15.87 -10.99 -6.20
C GLY A 179 -16.20 -9.59 -5.68
N THR A 180 -15.46 -9.07 -4.70
CA THR A 180 -15.59 -7.67 -4.29
C THR A 180 -15.07 -6.75 -5.40
N SER A 181 -15.69 -5.58 -5.59
CA SER A 181 -15.29 -4.65 -6.66
C SER A 181 -13.84 -4.18 -6.53
N PHE A 182 -13.31 -4.04 -5.30
CA PHE A 182 -11.90 -3.70 -5.14
C PHE A 182 -10.99 -4.83 -5.63
N THR A 183 -11.25 -6.09 -5.26
CA THR A 183 -10.47 -7.22 -5.77
C THR A 183 -10.58 -7.35 -7.29
N ASN A 184 -11.77 -7.17 -7.86
CA ASN A 184 -11.96 -7.21 -9.31
C ASN A 184 -11.16 -6.10 -10.01
N LEU A 185 -11.10 -4.90 -9.42
CA LEU A 185 -10.24 -3.82 -9.92
C LEU A 185 -8.77 -4.24 -9.95
N LEU A 186 -8.28 -4.83 -8.86
CA LEU A 186 -6.87 -5.18 -8.68
C LEU A 186 -6.43 -6.44 -9.45
N ALA A 187 -7.33 -7.41 -9.63
CA ALA A 187 -6.95 -8.78 -9.96
C ALA A 187 -7.64 -9.35 -11.19
N GLU A 188 -8.31 -8.51 -11.99
CA GLU A 188 -8.83 -8.91 -13.30
C GLU A 188 -7.73 -9.61 -14.10
N GLY A 189 -8.04 -10.75 -14.73
CA GLY A 189 -7.06 -11.58 -15.44
C GLY A 189 -6.34 -12.63 -14.59
N ALA A 190 -6.42 -12.59 -13.26
CA ALA A 190 -5.85 -13.63 -12.38
C ALA A 190 -6.88 -14.70 -11.99
N ARG A 191 -6.41 -15.90 -11.69
CA ARG A 191 -7.20 -16.91 -10.96
C ARG A 191 -7.22 -16.55 -9.48
N PHE A 192 -8.40 -16.57 -8.86
CA PHE A 192 -8.53 -16.36 -7.42
C PHE A 192 -8.33 -17.67 -6.64
N ALA A 193 -7.61 -17.61 -5.52
CA ALA A 193 -7.41 -18.72 -4.59
C ALA A 193 -7.50 -18.23 -3.14
N GLY A 194 -8.71 -18.28 -2.57
CA GLY A 194 -9.01 -17.74 -1.25
C GLY A 194 -8.48 -18.58 -0.08
N TYR A 195 -7.93 -17.94 0.95
CA TYR A 195 -7.69 -18.58 2.26
C TYR A 195 -8.73 -18.12 3.29
N GLY A 196 -9.12 -18.99 4.22
CA GLY A 196 -9.93 -18.67 5.39
C GLY A 196 -9.13 -18.30 6.64
N GLY A 197 -7.82 -18.52 6.61
CA GLY A 197 -6.89 -18.06 7.62
C GLY A 197 -5.47 -18.04 7.08
N LEU A 198 -4.62 -17.16 7.63
CA LEU A 198 -3.26 -16.92 7.16
C LEU A 198 -2.38 -18.18 7.15
N SER A 199 -2.66 -19.16 8.01
CA SER A 199 -1.98 -20.46 8.02
C SER A 199 -2.18 -21.28 6.73
N GLN A 200 -3.22 -20.97 5.94
CA GLN A 200 -3.51 -21.64 4.67
C GLN A 200 -2.80 -21.01 3.46
N ILE A 201 -2.10 -19.88 3.62
CA ILE A 201 -1.36 -19.23 2.52
C ILE A 201 -0.36 -20.21 1.88
N SER A 202 0.43 -20.92 2.70
CA SER A 202 1.39 -21.90 2.18
C SER A 202 0.70 -23.07 1.46
N TYR A 203 -0.47 -23.49 1.94
CA TYR A 203 -1.27 -24.53 1.29
C TYR A 203 -1.78 -24.05 -0.08
N GLN A 204 -2.36 -22.85 -0.16
CA GLN A 204 -2.85 -22.32 -1.43
C GLN A 204 -1.74 -22.09 -2.44
N LEU A 205 -0.57 -21.65 -1.99
CA LEU A 205 0.60 -21.50 -2.85
C LEU A 205 1.05 -22.85 -3.42
N GLU A 206 1.18 -23.87 -2.57
CA GLU A 206 1.60 -25.20 -3.01
C GLU A 206 0.60 -25.83 -3.99
N GLN A 207 -0.71 -25.66 -3.76
CA GLN A 207 -1.75 -26.12 -4.68
C GLN A 207 -1.70 -25.37 -6.03
N ALA A 208 -1.45 -24.06 -6.01
CA ALA A 208 -1.32 -23.27 -7.22
C ALA A 208 -0.10 -23.69 -8.05
N LEU A 209 1.04 -23.93 -7.40
CA LEU A 209 2.28 -24.37 -8.04
C LEU A 209 2.19 -25.81 -8.57
N ALA A 210 1.60 -26.73 -7.82
CA ALA A 210 1.42 -28.12 -8.24
C ALA A 210 0.51 -28.26 -9.47
N GLY A 211 -0.43 -27.33 -9.66
CA GLY A 211 -1.34 -27.29 -10.81
C GLY A 211 -0.82 -26.49 -12.00
N ALA A 212 0.39 -25.92 -11.93
CA ALA A 212 0.92 -25.07 -12.99
C ALA A 212 1.47 -25.89 -14.17
N GLU A 213 1.16 -25.46 -15.40
CA GLU A 213 1.66 -26.10 -16.63
C GLU A 213 2.96 -25.46 -17.15
N GLY A 214 3.48 -24.44 -16.46
CA GLY A 214 4.69 -23.70 -16.81
C GLY A 214 4.94 -22.51 -15.86
N PRO A 215 5.91 -21.64 -16.19
CA PRO A 215 6.20 -20.45 -15.39
C PRO A 215 4.98 -19.54 -15.25
N ALA A 216 4.68 -19.12 -14.03
CA ALA A 216 3.50 -18.33 -13.72
C ALA A 216 3.78 -17.29 -12.64
N PHE A 217 2.86 -16.33 -12.51
CA PHE A 217 2.93 -15.30 -11.47
C PHE A 217 1.97 -15.60 -10.31
N TYR A 218 2.45 -15.54 -9.08
CA TYR A 218 1.65 -15.77 -7.88
C TYR A 218 1.74 -14.54 -6.98
N SER A 219 0.61 -13.94 -6.64
CA SER A 219 0.55 -12.81 -5.71
C SER A 219 -0.14 -13.25 -4.43
N LEU A 220 0.52 -13.05 -3.30
CA LEU A 220 0.06 -13.36 -1.95
C LEU A 220 -0.09 -12.06 -1.19
N TYR A 221 -1.18 -11.91 -0.44
CA TYR A 221 -1.43 -10.73 0.37
C TYR A 221 -1.65 -11.11 1.84
N TRP A 222 -0.99 -10.36 2.73
CA TRP A 222 -1.01 -10.56 4.18
C TRP A 222 -1.42 -9.27 4.91
N PRO A 223 -2.65 -9.15 5.42
CA PRO A 223 -3.19 -7.89 5.96
C PRO A 223 -2.97 -7.65 7.46
N LEU A 224 -2.61 -8.67 8.25
CA LEU A 224 -2.88 -8.63 9.70
C LEU A 224 -1.96 -7.68 10.48
N ILE A 225 -0.72 -7.46 10.02
CA ILE A 225 0.20 -6.53 10.69
C ILE A 225 -0.26 -5.07 10.58
N ASP A 226 -0.89 -4.67 9.47
CA ASP A 226 -1.55 -3.36 9.31
C ASP A 226 -2.67 -3.18 10.34
N THR A 227 -3.56 -4.17 10.40
CA THR A 227 -4.71 -4.18 11.32
C THR A 227 -4.25 -4.06 12.77
N LEU A 228 -3.26 -4.85 13.19
CA LEU A 228 -2.73 -4.78 14.55
C LEU A 228 -2.04 -3.45 14.83
N SER A 229 -1.31 -2.90 13.86
CA SER A 229 -0.65 -1.60 14.02
C SER A 229 -1.67 -0.45 14.16
N HIS A 230 -2.84 -0.54 13.54
CA HIS A 230 -3.93 0.41 13.78
C HIS A 230 -4.46 0.38 15.22
N PHE A 231 -4.63 -0.82 15.80
CA PHE A 231 -5.21 -0.99 17.14
C PHE A 231 -4.21 -0.88 18.29
N HIS A 232 -2.94 -1.21 18.05
CA HIS A 232 -1.91 -1.31 19.10
C HIS A 232 -0.70 -0.40 18.85
N GLY A 233 -0.67 0.28 17.70
CA GLY A 233 0.46 1.08 17.26
C GLY A 233 1.55 0.21 16.63
N PRO A 234 2.29 0.72 15.63
CA PRO A 234 3.41 -0.01 15.04
C PRO A 234 4.59 -0.14 16.02
N HIS A 235 4.75 0.82 16.95
CA HIS A 235 5.88 0.93 17.88
C HIS A 235 5.48 1.47 19.26
N HIS A 236 6.25 1.10 20.28
CA HIS A 236 6.32 1.72 21.61
C HIS A 236 7.76 2.20 21.86
N GLY A 237 8.03 3.48 21.61
CA GLY A 237 9.40 4.01 21.60
C GLY A 237 10.17 3.47 20.40
N ASP A 238 11.36 2.90 20.65
CA ASP A 238 12.22 2.31 19.61
C ASP A 238 11.94 0.81 19.36
N SER A 239 10.87 0.24 19.95
CA SER A 239 10.53 -1.19 19.83
C SER A 239 9.14 -1.38 19.22
N PRO A 240 8.87 -2.49 18.51
CA PRO A 240 7.52 -2.78 18.04
C PRO A 240 6.55 -2.93 19.21
N SER A 241 5.25 -2.66 18.98
CA SER A 241 4.24 -3.05 19.98
C SER A 241 4.24 -4.57 20.17
N SER A 242 3.84 -5.05 21.36
CA SER A 242 3.84 -6.50 21.63
C SER A 242 2.96 -7.26 20.65
N ALA A 243 1.78 -6.73 20.31
CA ALA A 243 0.87 -7.33 19.34
C ALA A 243 1.51 -7.44 17.95
N CYS A 244 2.16 -6.37 17.46
CA CYS A 244 2.86 -6.39 16.19
C CYS A 244 4.07 -7.34 16.21
N LEU A 245 4.76 -7.46 17.34
CA LEU A 245 5.90 -8.36 17.47
C LEU A 245 5.50 -9.84 17.44
N GLU A 246 4.40 -10.22 18.10
CA GLU A 246 3.84 -11.58 18.01
C GLU A 246 3.43 -11.91 16.57
N GLU A 247 2.82 -10.95 15.86
CA GLU A 247 2.47 -11.13 14.46
C GLU A 247 3.70 -11.27 13.56
N MET A 248 4.77 -10.53 13.84
CA MET A 248 6.03 -10.68 13.12
C MET A 248 6.66 -12.06 13.32
N GLU A 249 6.53 -12.70 14.49
CA GLU A 249 6.95 -14.09 14.68
C GLU A 249 6.11 -15.07 13.83
N PHE A 250 4.82 -14.80 13.70
CA PHE A 250 3.95 -15.63 12.86
C PHE A 250 4.25 -15.43 11.37
N ILE A 251 4.51 -14.20 10.94
CA ILE A 251 5.04 -13.88 9.61
C ILE A 251 6.37 -14.60 9.38
N ASP A 252 7.31 -14.60 10.34
CA ASP A 252 8.59 -15.30 10.25
C ASP A 252 8.42 -16.79 9.97
N LEU A 253 7.53 -17.45 10.75
CA LEU A 253 7.21 -18.86 10.57
C LEU A 253 6.63 -19.15 9.18
N MET A 254 5.68 -18.33 8.72
CA MET A 254 4.99 -18.56 7.45
C MET A 254 5.85 -18.18 6.25
N LEU A 255 6.66 -17.12 6.36
CA LEU A 255 7.64 -16.73 5.35
C LEU A 255 8.66 -17.84 5.13
N GLY A 256 9.14 -18.50 6.19
CA GLY A 256 9.99 -19.68 6.07
C GLY A 256 9.34 -20.78 5.24
N LYS A 257 8.06 -21.09 5.47
CA LYS A 257 7.33 -22.10 4.67
C LYS A 257 7.15 -21.68 3.22
N VAL A 258 6.83 -20.41 2.97
CA VAL A 258 6.69 -19.87 1.61
C VAL A 258 8.02 -19.94 0.87
N ALA A 259 9.12 -19.54 1.50
CA ALA A 259 10.47 -19.64 0.92
C ALA A 259 10.85 -21.10 0.62
N ASP A 260 10.58 -22.03 1.55
CA ASP A 260 10.84 -23.47 1.34
C ASP A 260 10.02 -24.03 0.16
N ILE A 261 8.75 -23.59 -0.01
CA ILE A 261 7.94 -23.95 -1.17
C ILE A 261 8.55 -23.36 -2.45
N CYS A 262 8.92 -22.09 -2.45
CA CYS A 262 9.49 -21.43 -3.62
C CYS A 262 10.78 -22.12 -4.09
N SER A 263 11.70 -22.46 -3.17
CA SER A 263 12.91 -23.22 -3.51
C SER A 263 12.57 -24.60 -4.09
N ARG A 264 11.67 -25.38 -3.46
CA ARG A 264 11.27 -26.71 -3.98
C ARG A 264 10.71 -26.67 -5.40
N TYR A 265 9.92 -25.64 -5.70
CA TYR A 265 9.32 -25.46 -7.02
C TYR A 265 10.16 -24.60 -7.95
N GLY A 266 11.36 -24.15 -7.59
CA GLY A 266 12.18 -23.32 -8.48
C GLY A 266 11.56 -21.95 -8.80
N CYS A 267 10.83 -21.35 -7.86
CA CYS A 267 10.28 -20.00 -7.97
C CYS A 267 11.17 -18.99 -7.26
N THR A 268 11.23 -17.78 -7.80
CA THR A 268 11.85 -16.64 -7.11
C THR A 268 10.80 -15.96 -6.23
N LEU A 269 11.12 -15.73 -4.96
CA LEU A 269 10.25 -15.06 -4.00
C LEU A 269 10.64 -13.58 -3.85
N ALA A 270 9.71 -12.67 -4.11
CA ALA A 270 9.81 -11.26 -3.77
C ALA A 270 8.88 -10.96 -2.59
N VAL A 271 9.41 -10.35 -1.53
CA VAL A 271 8.63 -9.85 -0.39
C VAL A 271 8.69 -8.33 -0.41
N VAL A 272 7.53 -7.68 -0.38
CA VAL A 272 7.38 -6.23 -0.39
C VAL A 272 6.31 -5.79 0.60
N ALA A 273 6.27 -4.51 0.95
CA ALA A 273 5.11 -3.88 1.58
C ALA A 273 4.51 -2.82 0.65
N ASP A 274 3.23 -2.58 0.79
CA ASP A 274 2.52 -1.54 0.06
C ASP A 274 2.80 -0.15 0.64
N HIS A 275 2.81 0.00 1.97
CA HIS A 275 3.27 1.17 2.71
C HIS A 275 3.87 0.78 4.06
N GLY A 276 4.29 1.77 4.85
CA GLY A 276 4.57 1.61 6.28
C GLY A 276 3.49 2.25 7.15
N GLN A 277 3.75 2.36 8.45
CA GLN A 277 2.89 3.09 9.39
C GLN A 277 3.69 3.98 10.33
N THR A 278 3.04 5.05 10.79
CA THR A 278 3.52 5.90 11.88
C THR A 278 2.66 5.74 13.13
N ALA A 279 3.27 5.92 14.30
CA ALA A 279 2.57 5.89 15.58
C ALA A 279 1.68 7.13 15.73
N LEU A 280 0.51 6.94 16.33
CA LEU A 280 -0.47 7.99 16.61
C LEU A 280 -0.78 8.08 18.09
N ARG A 281 -1.16 9.29 18.52
CA ARG A 281 -1.64 9.58 19.87
C ARG A 281 -3.14 9.83 19.81
N PRO A 282 -3.99 8.94 20.36
CA PRO A 282 -5.44 9.16 20.37
C PRO A 282 -5.87 10.50 20.99
N GLU A 283 -5.15 10.96 22.00
CA GLU A 283 -5.38 12.26 22.66
C GLU A 283 -5.00 13.47 21.80
N ALA A 284 -4.21 13.28 20.74
CA ALA A 284 -3.83 14.30 19.76
C ALA A 284 -4.69 14.23 18.48
N ALA A 285 -5.88 13.62 18.56
CA ALA A 285 -6.79 13.55 17.43
C ALA A 285 -7.57 14.86 17.24
N HIS A 286 -7.57 15.39 16.02
CA HIS A 286 -8.26 16.62 15.66
C HIS A 286 -9.49 16.31 14.82
N SER A 287 -10.67 16.69 15.30
CA SER A 287 -11.90 16.54 14.52
C SER A 287 -12.12 17.73 13.59
N VAL A 288 -12.37 17.47 12.30
CA VAL A 288 -12.74 18.49 11.33
C VAL A 288 -14.18 18.93 11.61
N GLN A 289 -14.33 20.09 12.27
CA GLN A 289 -15.60 20.61 12.78
C GLN A 289 -15.62 22.15 12.68
N GLY A 290 -16.69 22.77 13.21
CA GLY A 290 -16.80 24.23 13.33
C GLY A 290 -16.75 24.96 11.99
N ASP A 291 -16.09 26.12 11.99
CA ASP A 291 -16.02 27.02 10.83
C ASP A 291 -15.30 26.38 9.64
N LEU A 292 -14.26 25.55 9.88
CA LEU A 292 -13.60 24.82 8.80
C LEU A 292 -14.57 23.88 8.11
N LYS A 293 -15.27 23.02 8.87
CA LYS A 293 -16.27 22.09 8.31
C LYS A 293 -17.37 22.84 7.56
N ALA A 294 -17.83 23.97 8.10
CA ALA A 294 -18.85 24.79 7.47
C ALA A 294 -18.38 25.49 6.17
N SER A 295 -17.06 25.67 6.00
CA SER A 295 -16.46 26.26 4.80
C SER A 295 -16.22 25.23 3.69
N LEU A 296 -16.34 23.93 3.97
CA LEU A 296 -16.12 22.90 2.95
C LEU A 296 -17.32 22.80 2.01
N ASN A 297 -17.05 22.69 0.70
CA ASN A 297 -18.09 22.49 -0.32
C ASN A 297 -18.74 21.10 -0.23
N ARG A 298 -18.04 20.14 0.36
CA ARG A 298 -18.41 18.72 0.45
C ARG A 298 -17.63 18.04 1.58
N PRO A 299 -18.03 16.85 2.04
CA PRO A 299 -17.24 16.08 2.99
C PRO A 299 -15.79 15.90 2.50
N PRO A 300 -14.79 15.95 3.39
CA PRO A 300 -13.40 15.77 3.00
C PRO A 300 -13.15 14.34 2.50
N GLY A 301 -12.16 14.20 1.62
CA GLY A 301 -11.61 12.90 1.20
C GLY A 301 -10.28 12.60 1.90
N GLY A 302 -9.54 11.63 1.35
CA GLY A 302 -8.23 11.19 1.82
C GLY A 302 -8.33 10.17 2.96
N GLY A 303 -7.68 10.49 4.08
CA GLY A 303 -7.58 9.65 5.27
C GLY A 303 -7.14 10.43 6.50
N ARG A 304 -6.80 9.71 7.58
CA ARG A 304 -6.49 10.31 8.89
C ARG A 304 -5.17 11.08 8.91
N ARG A 305 -4.24 10.75 8.01
CA ARG A 305 -2.93 11.38 7.89
C ARG A 305 -2.84 12.40 6.76
N ALA A 306 -3.70 12.28 5.75
CA ALA A 306 -3.74 13.14 4.58
C ALA A 306 -5.20 13.45 4.22
N LEU A 307 -5.67 14.67 4.46
CA LEU A 307 -7.02 15.10 4.10
C LEU A 307 -7.03 15.78 2.74
N TYR A 308 -8.12 15.55 2.00
CA TYR A 308 -8.46 16.25 0.76
C TYR A 308 -9.63 17.18 1.03
N LEU A 309 -9.38 18.49 1.06
CA LEU A 309 -10.35 19.52 1.40
C LEU A 309 -10.79 20.26 0.14
N SER A 310 -12.08 20.58 0.03
CA SER A 310 -12.62 21.36 -1.09
C SER A 310 -13.37 22.59 -0.60
N GLY A 311 -13.22 23.71 -1.31
CA GLY A 311 -13.79 25.02 -0.98
C GLY A 311 -12.90 25.88 -0.08
N VAL A 312 -11.69 25.41 0.24
CA VAL A 312 -10.74 26.11 1.12
C VAL A 312 -9.35 26.09 0.53
N ASP A 313 -8.65 27.22 0.63
CA ASP A 313 -7.25 27.37 0.24
C ASP A 313 -6.29 27.07 1.40
N VAL A 314 -5.00 27.03 1.08
CA VAL A 314 -3.91 26.75 2.04
C VAL A 314 -3.91 27.76 3.19
N ASP A 315 -4.05 29.05 2.89
CA ASP A 315 -4.02 30.13 3.90
C ASP A 315 -5.16 29.98 4.90
N ARG A 316 -6.38 29.68 4.43
CA ARG A 316 -7.55 29.44 5.29
C ARG A 316 -7.34 28.25 6.22
N VAL A 317 -6.78 27.16 5.71
CA VAL A 317 -6.49 25.94 6.48
C VAL A 317 -5.40 26.21 7.52
N SER A 318 -4.30 26.86 7.12
CA SER A 318 -3.19 27.18 8.02
C SER A 318 -3.56 28.21 9.09
N ALA A 319 -4.53 29.09 8.83
CA ALA A 319 -5.07 30.03 9.81
C ALA A 319 -6.12 29.43 10.75
N ASP A 320 -6.57 28.19 10.53
CA ASP A 320 -7.59 27.57 11.36
C ASP A 320 -7.04 27.20 12.74
N ALA A 321 -7.57 27.83 13.79
CA ALA A 321 -7.13 27.61 15.15
C ALA A 321 -7.33 26.17 15.64
N ALA A 322 -8.28 25.41 15.09
CA ALA A 322 -8.50 24.01 15.44
C ALA A 322 -7.44 23.07 14.84
N LEU A 323 -6.71 23.53 13.83
CA LEU A 323 -5.60 22.82 13.19
C LEU A 323 -4.21 23.39 13.57
N ALA A 324 -4.16 24.45 14.39
CA ALA A 324 -2.91 25.06 14.79
C ALA A 324 -2.00 24.05 15.52
N GLY A 325 -0.77 23.87 14.99
CA GLY A 325 0.22 22.93 15.53
C GLY A 325 -0.06 21.46 15.23
N SER A 326 -1.11 21.13 14.46
CA SER A 326 -1.47 19.76 14.11
C SER A 326 -1.07 19.38 12.68
N LEU A 327 -0.66 20.36 11.86
CA LEU A 327 -0.27 20.18 10.47
C LEU A 327 1.23 19.98 10.31
N GLN A 328 1.61 18.99 9.52
CA GLN A 328 2.95 18.87 8.97
C GLN A 328 3.11 19.78 7.74
N LEU A 329 2.08 19.80 6.89
CA LEU A 329 2.05 20.53 5.62
C LEU A 329 0.60 20.79 5.19
N ALA A 330 0.34 21.97 4.65
CA ALA A 330 -0.82 22.25 3.82
C ALA A 330 -0.30 22.71 2.45
N ILE A 331 -0.86 22.17 1.37
CA ILE A 331 -0.42 22.42 0.00
C ILE A 331 -1.64 22.47 -0.92
N SER A 332 -1.58 23.31 -1.96
CA SER A 332 -2.62 23.28 -2.98
C SER A 332 -2.54 21.95 -3.75
N THR A 333 -3.68 21.45 -4.21
CA THR A 333 -3.71 20.24 -5.03
C THR A 333 -2.87 20.40 -6.30
N ASP A 334 -2.91 21.58 -6.91
CA ASP A 334 -2.16 21.87 -8.14
C ASP A 334 -0.64 21.81 -7.91
N ASP A 335 -0.16 22.37 -6.79
CA ASP A 335 1.27 22.31 -6.43
C ASP A 335 1.69 20.87 -6.11
N ALA A 336 0.87 20.09 -5.39
CA ALA A 336 1.16 18.68 -5.10
C ALA A 336 1.24 17.83 -6.39
N ILE A 337 0.38 18.10 -7.37
CA ILE A 337 0.44 17.46 -8.70
C ILE A 337 1.72 17.90 -9.44
N ALA A 338 2.02 19.21 -9.45
CA ALA A 338 3.20 19.77 -10.12
C ALA A 338 4.51 19.24 -9.53
N ASP A 339 4.55 19.05 -8.22
CA ASP A 339 5.67 18.44 -7.48
C ASP A 339 5.74 16.92 -7.64
N GLY A 340 4.83 16.33 -8.42
CA GLY A 340 4.89 14.93 -8.83
C GLY A 340 4.42 13.92 -7.78
N TRP A 341 3.68 14.34 -6.74
CA TRP A 341 3.26 13.45 -5.65
C TRP A 341 2.52 12.21 -6.18
N PHE A 342 1.63 12.40 -7.16
CA PHE A 342 0.80 11.33 -7.73
C PHE A 342 1.43 10.62 -8.94
N GLY A 343 2.62 11.04 -9.39
CA GLY A 343 3.36 10.39 -10.48
C GLY A 343 2.81 10.65 -11.90
N GLY A 344 2.11 11.76 -12.11
CA GLY A 344 1.58 12.15 -13.42
C GLY A 344 0.55 13.29 -13.31
N SER A 345 -0.10 13.62 -14.43
CA SER A 345 -1.23 14.57 -14.42
C SER A 345 -2.50 13.88 -13.90
N CYS A 346 -3.19 14.49 -12.95
CA CYS A 346 -4.48 14.00 -12.43
C CYS A 346 -5.66 14.45 -13.33
N ASP A 347 -5.51 14.31 -14.65
CA ASP A 347 -6.48 14.80 -15.63
C ASP A 347 -7.82 14.06 -15.51
N GLY A 348 -8.89 14.84 -15.27
CA GLY A 348 -10.23 14.31 -14.99
C GLY A 348 -10.37 13.65 -13.61
N LEU A 349 -9.37 13.79 -12.73
CA LEU A 349 -9.33 13.20 -11.39
C LEU A 349 -9.11 14.24 -10.28
N SER A 350 -8.68 15.46 -10.60
CA SER A 350 -8.43 16.53 -9.62
C SER A 350 -9.63 16.81 -8.72
N SER A 351 -10.85 16.71 -9.27
CA SER A 351 -12.10 16.84 -8.50
C SER A 351 -12.25 15.78 -7.40
N ARG A 352 -11.48 14.68 -7.40
CA ARG A 352 -11.52 13.64 -6.36
C ARG A 352 -10.70 14.00 -5.11
N ILE A 353 -9.72 14.88 -5.28
CA ILE A 353 -8.72 15.22 -4.25
C ILE A 353 -8.84 16.67 -3.75
N GLY A 354 -9.86 17.40 -4.19
CA GLY A 354 -10.18 18.73 -3.67
C GLY A 354 -9.16 19.80 -4.08
N ASP A 355 -9.21 20.92 -3.38
CA ASP A 355 -8.44 22.13 -3.69
C ASP A 355 -7.16 22.23 -2.83
N THR A 356 -7.21 21.68 -1.62
CA THR A 356 -6.10 21.69 -0.65
C THR A 356 -5.89 20.32 -0.03
N ILE A 357 -4.63 19.89 0.01
CA ILE A 357 -4.18 18.67 0.69
C ILE A 357 -3.53 19.05 2.01
N VAL A 358 -3.86 18.32 3.07
CA VAL A 358 -3.37 18.59 4.42
C VAL A 358 -2.77 17.33 5.02
N LEU A 359 -1.49 17.38 5.39
CA LEU A 359 -0.78 16.29 6.06
C LEU A 359 -0.72 16.53 7.56
N ALA A 360 -1.06 15.52 8.34
CA ALA A 360 -1.00 15.57 9.80
C ALA A 360 0.46 15.54 10.31
N GLY A 361 0.74 16.32 11.35
CA GLY A 361 2.00 16.34 12.09
C GLY A 361 2.31 15.02 12.79
N GLU A 362 3.51 14.88 13.36
CA GLU A 362 3.93 13.65 14.05
C GLU A 362 2.96 13.27 15.20
N GLY A 363 2.50 12.01 15.20
CA GLY A 363 1.58 11.49 16.21
C GLY A 363 0.15 12.04 16.12
N VAL A 364 -0.17 12.90 15.15
CA VAL A 364 -1.48 13.53 14.96
C VAL A 364 -2.34 12.76 13.96
N GLN A 365 -3.66 12.79 14.16
CA GLN A 365 -4.63 12.27 13.21
C GLN A 365 -5.83 13.19 13.06
N PHE A 366 -6.37 13.26 11.85
CA PHE A 366 -7.63 13.93 11.59
C PHE A 366 -8.80 12.95 11.66
N LEU A 367 -9.90 13.42 12.25
CA LEU A 367 -11.15 12.70 12.36
C LEU A 367 -12.25 13.48 11.63
N TYR A 368 -13.04 12.77 10.82
CA TYR A 368 -14.27 13.31 10.25
C TYR A 368 -15.38 12.27 10.42
N ASP A 369 -16.53 12.71 10.93
CA ASP A 369 -17.69 11.85 11.10
C ASP A 369 -18.49 11.76 9.80
N TYR A 370 -18.41 10.60 9.16
CA TYR A 370 -19.16 10.25 7.96
C TYR A 370 -20.54 9.62 8.25
N GLY A 371 -21.08 9.83 9.47
CA GLY A 371 -22.37 9.32 9.92
C GLY A 371 -22.31 8.00 10.70
N ARG A 372 -21.11 7.55 11.08
CA ARG A 372 -20.88 6.32 11.87
C ARG A 372 -20.08 6.59 13.15
N GLY A 373 -19.87 7.86 13.49
CA GLY A 373 -19.00 8.28 14.58
C GLY A 373 -17.52 8.24 14.20
N THR A 374 -16.67 8.67 15.13
CA THR A 374 -15.22 8.70 14.97
C THR A 374 -14.54 7.99 16.12
N TYR A 375 -13.50 7.24 15.82
CA TYR A 375 -12.61 6.62 16.80
C TYR A 375 -11.17 6.89 16.39
N ALA A 376 -10.29 7.05 17.36
CA ALA A 376 -8.87 7.31 17.13
C ALA A 376 -8.08 5.99 17.04
N HIS A 377 -7.07 5.95 16.18
CA HIS A 377 -6.14 4.83 16.04
C HIS A 377 -4.83 5.09 16.82
N TYR A 378 -4.09 4.03 17.10
CA TYR A 378 -2.73 4.08 17.67
C TYR A 378 -1.63 4.02 16.60
N GLY A 379 -1.98 3.65 15.36
CA GLY A 379 -1.10 3.69 14.19
C GLY A 379 -1.90 4.04 12.94
N CYS A 380 -1.28 4.73 11.98
CA CYS A 380 -1.90 4.99 10.68
C CYS A 380 -0.84 5.35 9.63
N HIS A 381 -1.33 5.59 8.41
CA HIS A 381 -0.57 5.87 7.20
C HIS A 381 -1.39 6.79 6.27
N ALA A 382 -0.92 7.01 5.03
CA ALA A 382 -1.39 7.94 3.99
C ALA A 382 -0.54 9.19 3.81
N GLY A 383 0.33 9.53 4.76
CA GLY A 383 1.23 10.67 4.70
C GLY A 383 2.51 10.43 3.89
N LEU A 384 3.42 11.39 3.98
CA LEU A 384 4.73 11.37 3.32
C LEU A 384 5.89 11.18 4.31
N THR A 385 5.65 10.87 5.58
CA THR A 385 6.75 10.63 6.52
C THR A 385 7.58 9.43 6.06
N SER A 386 8.87 9.43 6.38
CA SER A 386 9.76 8.32 6.05
C SER A 386 9.25 6.97 6.58
N ARG A 387 8.58 6.96 7.74
CA ARG A 387 7.95 5.77 8.34
C ARG A 387 6.76 5.24 7.52
N GLU A 388 6.00 6.12 6.90
CA GLU A 388 4.85 5.77 6.06
C GLU A 388 5.29 5.37 4.64
N MET A 389 6.35 6.01 4.12
CA MET A 389 6.76 5.89 2.72
C MET A 389 7.80 4.81 2.45
N HIS A 390 8.73 4.55 3.36
CA HIS A 390 9.78 3.56 3.11
C HIS A 390 9.29 2.14 3.37
N VAL A 391 9.41 1.28 2.37
CA VAL A 391 8.99 -0.12 2.39
C VAL A 391 10.15 -1.04 1.98
N PRO A 392 10.21 -2.28 2.50
CA PRO A 392 11.24 -3.23 2.12
C PRO A 392 10.94 -3.87 0.77
N LEU A 393 12.01 -4.28 0.08
CA LEU A 393 12.00 -5.28 -0.97
C LEU A 393 13.07 -6.33 -0.65
N LEU A 394 12.65 -7.57 -0.44
CA LEU A 394 13.54 -8.71 -0.27
C LEU A 394 13.33 -9.68 -1.43
N VAL A 395 14.39 -10.04 -2.13
CA VAL A 395 14.34 -11.03 -3.22
C VAL A 395 15.16 -12.25 -2.85
N VAL A 396 14.47 -13.38 -2.73
CA VAL A 396 15.04 -14.68 -2.39
C VAL A 396 15.02 -15.54 -3.67
N PRO A 397 16.18 -15.81 -4.28
CA PRO A 397 16.24 -16.67 -5.46
C PRO A 397 15.89 -18.11 -5.08
N HIS A 398 15.47 -18.89 -6.08
CA HIS A 398 15.46 -20.34 -5.94
C HIS A 398 16.92 -20.82 -5.83
N VAL A 399 17.28 -21.42 -4.69
CA VAL A 399 18.56 -22.10 -4.48
C VAL A 399 18.37 -23.59 -4.59
#